data_AF-A0A1H1IKM0-F1
#
_entry.id   AF-A0A1H1IKM0-F1
#
_cell.length_a   1.000
_cell.length_b   1.000
_cell.length_c   1.000
_cell.angle_alpha   90.00
_cell.angle_beta   90.00
_cell.angle_gamma   90.00
#
_symmetry.space_group_name_H-M   'P 1'
#
loop_
_entity.id
_entity.type
_entity.pdbx_description
1 polymer ?
#
loop_
_entity_poly.entity_id
_entity_poly.type
_entity_poly.pdbx_seq_one_letter_code
_entity_poly.pdbx_strand_id
1 'polypeptide(L)'
;MKTFHCNHCSHLVFYENVRCERCESLLGYVPECEEISAFEDAGEGRWRSLHPAAEGALFRQCHNYAVENVCNWMIPADSPDTLCRACQLTRTIPNLSAPDNRLYWYRLEMAKRRLLYTLAELGLDVKSRQADPEHGLAFEFLEDGGDGAHVMTGHDNGLITLNIAEADDAYREKVRTAMGEPYRTLLGHFRHETGHYYFSQLVENNPRWLEPYRKLFGDESADYGEALNAYYRDGAPADWQASYISAYATMHPWEDWAETWAHYMLIVDVLDTSTSYGVALLPDDPSEPTLTDRTPVEDASFENLMKRWFPLTYALNSLNRSLGMADGYPFTLAVPVVEKLRFVHRVIAGAGDKSQPREAATPAGEVAQGKVQLDAAAAVAPVAVAAPNAGQADAQSGAQAVVPPSPPPAPAPATNSAPVAPVQPPVDPAAPVAPSASEQTGAQPQTTPPATGEAPVPQSQ
;
A
#
# COMPACT_ATOMS: atom_id res chain seq x y z
N MET A 1 -7.81 0.12 -4.49
CA MET A 1 -8.92 0.44 -3.57
C MET A 1 -10.13 0.85 -4.39
N LYS A 2 -11.26 0.19 -4.12
CA LYS A 2 -12.53 0.40 -4.82
C LYS A 2 -13.07 1.82 -4.59
N THR A 3 -13.91 2.26 -5.52
CA THR A 3 -14.75 3.46 -5.41
C THR A 3 -16.01 3.10 -4.61
N PHE A 4 -16.46 4.04 -3.78
CA PHE A 4 -17.63 3.85 -2.93
C PHE A 4 -18.70 4.89 -3.25
N HIS A 5 -19.95 4.60 -2.90
CA HIS A 5 -21.05 5.54 -3.09
C HIS A 5 -21.86 5.67 -1.80
N CYS A 6 -22.22 6.90 -1.44
CA CYS A 6 -23.10 7.15 -0.30
C CYS A 6 -24.46 6.45 -0.55
N ASN A 7 -24.82 5.48 0.30
CA ASN A 7 -26.05 4.70 0.12
C ASN A 7 -27.34 5.52 0.31
N HIS A 8 -27.24 6.77 0.77
CA HIS A 8 -28.38 7.69 0.89
C HIS A 8 -28.65 8.49 -0.39
N CYS A 9 -27.61 9.01 -1.06
CA CYS A 9 -27.78 9.93 -2.21
C CYS A 9 -26.95 9.57 -3.45
N SER A 10 -26.29 8.41 -3.44
CA SER A 10 -25.45 7.87 -4.52
C SER A 10 -24.29 8.76 -4.95
N HIS A 11 -23.87 9.71 -4.11
CA HIS A 11 -22.69 10.52 -4.40
C HIS A 11 -21.42 9.66 -4.26
N LEU A 12 -20.46 9.82 -5.18
CA LEU A 12 -19.16 9.19 -5.08
C LEU A 12 -18.48 9.63 -3.78
N VAL A 13 -17.96 8.68 -3.03
CA VAL A 13 -17.21 8.91 -1.80
C VAL A 13 -15.92 8.10 -1.80
N PHE A 14 -14.93 8.61 -1.11
CA PHE A 14 -13.63 7.99 -0.93
C PHE A 14 -13.59 7.22 0.38
N TYR A 15 -12.69 6.24 0.45
CA TYR A 15 -12.55 5.35 1.58
C TYR A 15 -12.34 6.06 2.92
N GLU A 16 -11.75 7.25 2.93
CA GLU A 16 -11.49 8.04 4.12
C GLU A 16 -12.62 8.99 4.52
N ASN A 17 -13.64 9.16 3.68
CA ASN A 17 -14.71 10.09 4.00
C ASN A 17 -15.47 9.62 5.26
N VAL A 18 -15.68 10.57 6.16
CA VAL A 18 -16.49 10.42 7.39
C VAL A 18 -17.87 11.06 7.24
N ARG A 19 -18.08 11.85 6.18
CA ARG A 19 -19.32 12.56 5.87
C ARG A 19 -19.51 12.66 4.37
N CYS A 20 -20.74 12.52 3.91
CA CYS A 20 -21.08 12.76 2.51
C CYS A 20 -21.14 14.26 2.23
N GLU A 21 -20.38 14.76 1.28
CA GLU A 21 -20.34 16.20 0.95
C GLU A 21 -21.63 16.71 0.27
N ARG A 22 -22.50 15.80 -0.20
CA ARG A 22 -23.77 16.15 -0.86
C ARG A 22 -24.97 16.16 0.07
N CYS A 23 -25.13 15.11 0.87
CA CYS A 23 -26.31 14.93 1.73
C CYS A 23 -25.99 14.97 3.22
N GLU A 24 -24.72 15.20 3.58
CA GLU A 24 -24.24 15.37 4.94
C GLU A 24 -24.35 14.14 5.86
N SER A 25 -24.84 12.99 5.36
CA SER A 25 -24.89 11.74 6.10
C SER A 25 -23.52 11.35 6.67
N LEU A 26 -23.51 10.83 7.90
CA LEU A 26 -22.36 10.17 8.48
C LEU A 26 -21.97 8.99 7.59
N LEU A 27 -20.67 8.83 7.33
CA LEU A 27 -20.11 7.70 6.61
C LEU A 27 -19.22 6.87 7.52
N GLY A 28 -19.14 5.58 7.27
CA GLY A 28 -18.18 4.73 7.95
C GLY A 28 -17.97 3.42 7.21
N TYR A 29 -16.77 2.88 7.30
CA TYR A 29 -16.45 1.57 6.73
C TYR A 29 -16.98 0.47 7.64
N VAL A 30 -17.69 -0.49 7.04
CA VAL A 30 -18.23 -1.68 7.71
C VAL A 30 -17.44 -2.88 7.21
N PRO A 31 -16.48 -3.41 7.99
CA PRO A 31 -15.59 -4.46 7.51
C PRO A 31 -16.28 -5.77 7.11
N GLU A 32 -17.42 -6.07 7.74
CA GLU A 32 -18.25 -7.25 7.44
C GLU A 32 -18.93 -7.16 6.07
N CYS A 33 -19.21 -5.93 5.61
CA CYS A 33 -19.77 -5.67 4.29
C CYS A 33 -18.70 -5.32 3.25
N GLU A 34 -17.46 -5.06 3.69
CA GLU A 34 -16.35 -4.54 2.87
C GLU A 34 -16.67 -3.20 2.17
N GLU A 35 -17.55 -2.40 2.77
CA GLU A 35 -18.19 -1.24 2.13
C GLU A 35 -18.18 0.01 3.00
N ILE A 36 -18.21 1.19 2.38
CA ILE A 36 -18.52 2.45 3.06
C ILE A 36 -20.04 2.59 3.12
N SER A 37 -20.59 2.59 4.33
CA SER A 37 -22.01 2.79 4.59
C SER A 37 -22.32 4.24 4.91
N ALA A 38 -23.46 4.74 4.43
CA ALA A 38 -24.11 5.91 5.01
C ALA A 38 -24.95 5.51 6.23
N PHE A 39 -25.03 6.38 7.23
CA PHE A 39 -25.71 6.08 8.49
C PHE A 39 -26.77 7.10 8.87
N GLU A 40 -27.84 6.59 9.49
CA GLU A 40 -28.85 7.38 10.19
C GLU A 40 -28.68 7.24 11.70
N ASP A 41 -28.88 8.33 12.45
CA ASP A 41 -28.85 8.30 13.90
C ASP A 41 -30.03 7.47 14.44
N ALA A 42 -29.73 6.43 15.21
CA ALA A 42 -30.71 5.54 15.84
C ALA A 42 -30.86 5.80 17.34
N GLY A 43 -30.27 6.88 17.85
CA GLY A 43 -30.28 7.29 19.25
C GLY A 43 -29.32 6.47 20.12
N GLU A 44 -29.00 7.02 21.30
CA GLU A 44 -28.14 6.38 22.32
C GLU A 44 -26.74 6.00 21.78
N GLY A 45 -26.20 6.81 20.86
CA GLY A 45 -24.89 6.58 20.25
C GLY A 45 -24.85 5.43 19.25
N ARG A 46 -26.02 4.94 18.81
CA ARG A 46 -26.17 3.90 17.78
C ARG A 46 -26.51 4.52 16.43
N TRP A 47 -26.05 3.86 15.38
CA TRP A 47 -26.17 4.28 14.00
C TRP A 47 -26.72 3.14 13.16
N ARG A 48 -27.77 3.40 12.38
CA ARG A 48 -28.34 2.41 11.45
C ARG A 48 -27.65 2.51 10.11
N SER A 49 -27.07 1.40 9.62
CA SER A 49 -26.49 1.38 8.27
C SER A 49 -27.60 1.43 7.22
N LEU A 50 -27.40 2.27 6.20
CA LEU A 50 -28.23 2.36 5.00
C LEU A 50 -27.72 1.46 3.87
N HIS A 51 -26.61 0.75 4.07
CA HIS A 51 -26.10 -0.16 3.06
C HIS A 51 -27.02 -1.38 2.93
N PRO A 52 -27.44 -1.78 1.71
CA PRO A 52 -28.38 -2.89 1.53
C PRO A 52 -27.90 -4.21 2.16
N ALA A 53 -26.61 -4.51 2.05
CA ALA A 53 -26.01 -5.72 2.64
C ALA A 53 -25.97 -5.73 4.18
N ALA A 54 -26.18 -4.58 4.83
CA ALA A 54 -26.24 -4.51 6.29
C ALA A 54 -27.65 -4.75 6.83
N GLU A 55 -28.68 -4.83 5.98
CA GLU A 55 -30.08 -5.13 6.36
C GLU A 55 -30.62 -4.27 7.53
N GLY A 56 -30.17 -3.01 7.61
CA GLY A 56 -30.57 -2.10 8.69
C GLY A 56 -29.96 -2.41 10.06
N ALA A 57 -28.87 -3.19 10.11
CA ALA A 57 -28.11 -3.47 11.32
C ALA A 57 -27.62 -2.18 12.00
N LEU A 58 -27.50 -2.25 13.33
CA LEU A 58 -27.06 -1.16 14.17
C LEU A 58 -25.57 -1.27 14.46
N PHE A 59 -24.90 -0.12 14.42
CA PHE A 59 -23.48 0.03 14.65
C PHE A 59 -23.22 1.13 15.68
N ARG A 60 -21.99 1.18 16.17
CA ARG A 60 -21.41 2.31 16.89
C ARG A 60 -20.16 2.76 16.15
N GLN A 61 -19.78 4.02 16.31
CA GLN A 61 -18.46 4.46 15.87
C GLN A 61 -17.40 3.82 16.76
N CYS A 62 -16.27 3.41 16.17
CA CYS A 62 -15.05 3.11 16.92
C CYS A 62 -14.70 4.30 17.83
N HIS A 63 -14.15 4.05 19.03
CA HIS A 63 -13.73 5.13 19.94
C HIS A 63 -12.77 6.12 19.26
N ASN A 64 -11.79 5.62 18.51
CA ASN A 64 -10.83 6.47 17.78
C ASN A 64 -11.47 7.23 16.60
N TYR A 65 -12.65 6.80 16.14
CA TYR A 65 -13.46 7.56 15.20
C TYR A 65 -14.23 8.66 15.96
N ALA A 66 -15.02 8.29 16.96
CA ALA A 66 -15.90 9.21 17.67
C ALA A 66 -15.18 10.31 18.46
N VAL A 67 -14.02 10.00 19.04
CA VAL A 67 -13.32 10.89 19.98
C VAL A 67 -12.11 11.54 19.33
N GLU A 68 -11.25 10.73 18.70
CA GLU A 68 -9.94 11.21 18.23
C GLU A 68 -9.94 11.66 16.76
N ASN A 69 -10.99 11.35 16.00
CA ASN A 69 -11.11 11.65 14.56
C ASN A 69 -9.96 11.07 13.71
N VAL A 70 -9.37 9.94 14.12
CA VAL A 70 -8.27 9.29 13.40
C VAL A 70 -8.69 8.01 12.66
N CYS A 71 -9.95 7.60 12.83
CA CYS A 71 -10.55 6.40 12.27
C CYS A 71 -11.90 6.71 11.62
N ASN A 72 -12.37 5.83 10.75
CA ASN A 72 -13.70 5.90 10.15
C ASN A 72 -14.40 4.52 10.08
N TRP A 73 -13.86 3.51 10.77
CA TRP A 73 -14.46 2.18 10.81
C TRP A 73 -15.54 2.11 11.90
N MET A 74 -16.60 1.38 11.58
CA MET A 74 -17.73 1.13 12.47
C MET A 74 -17.58 -0.22 13.18
N ILE A 75 -18.27 -0.39 14.30
CA ILE A 75 -18.33 -1.65 15.05
C ILE A 75 -19.79 -2.06 15.26
N PRO A 76 -20.14 -3.35 15.25
CA PRO A 76 -21.49 -3.80 15.60
C PRO A 76 -21.95 -3.22 16.94
N ALA A 77 -23.22 -2.82 17.04
CA ALA A 77 -23.70 -2.11 18.23
C ALA A 77 -23.59 -2.94 19.51
N ASP A 78 -23.72 -4.25 19.40
CA ASP A 78 -23.63 -5.26 20.45
C ASP A 78 -22.22 -5.79 20.70
N SER A 79 -21.22 -5.35 19.91
CA SER A 79 -19.82 -5.70 20.15
C SER A 79 -19.40 -5.29 21.57
N PRO A 80 -18.69 -6.16 22.32
CA PRO A 80 -18.16 -5.79 23.63
C PRO A 80 -17.02 -4.78 23.53
N ASP A 81 -16.42 -4.63 22.35
CA ASP A 81 -15.28 -3.77 22.12
C ASP A 81 -15.68 -2.30 21.95
N THR A 82 -14.74 -1.41 22.27
CA THR A 82 -14.83 0.02 22.00
C THR A 82 -14.04 0.42 20.75
N LEU A 83 -13.08 -0.41 20.34
CA LEU A 83 -12.21 -0.19 19.17
C LEU A 83 -12.60 -1.14 18.04
N CYS A 84 -12.55 -0.65 16.80
CA CYS A 84 -12.70 -1.52 15.62
C CYS A 84 -11.48 -2.42 15.45
N ARG A 85 -11.64 -3.51 14.69
CA ARG A 85 -10.58 -4.50 14.43
C ARG A 85 -9.26 -3.89 13.93
N ALA A 86 -9.30 -2.79 13.17
CA ALA A 86 -8.07 -2.08 12.77
C ALA A 86 -7.40 -1.37 13.94
N CYS A 87 -8.16 -0.64 14.77
CA CYS A 87 -7.61 0.08 15.91
C CYS A 87 -7.16 -0.85 17.04
N GLN A 88 -7.76 -2.04 17.19
CA GLN A 88 -7.32 -3.07 18.13
C GLN A 88 -5.89 -3.58 17.83
N LEU A 89 -5.41 -3.44 16.58
CA LEU A 89 -4.04 -3.78 16.23
C LEU A 89 -3.03 -2.74 16.71
N THR A 90 -3.43 -1.53 17.10
CA THR A 90 -2.49 -0.52 17.63
C THR A 90 -2.32 -0.71 19.13
N ARG A 91 -1.16 -1.20 19.54
CA ARG A 91 -0.81 -1.37 20.96
C ARG A 91 -0.44 -0.03 21.61
N THR A 92 0.34 0.77 20.88
CA THR A 92 0.88 2.05 21.38
C THR A 92 0.57 3.17 20.39
N ILE A 93 -0.05 4.23 20.89
CA ILE A 93 -0.34 5.47 20.15
C ILE A 93 0.64 6.57 20.58
N PRO A 94 0.88 7.60 19.75
CA PRO A 94 1.79 8.68 20.12
C PRO A 94 1.22 9.58 21.22
N ASN A 95 2.08 10.41 21.81
CA ASN A 95 1.68 11.36 22.85
C ASN A 95 0.83 12.49 22.26
N LEU A 96 -0.48 12.45 22.47
CA LEU A 96 -1.41 13.44 21.91
C LEU A 96 -1.33 14.84 22.53
N SER A 97 -0.47 15.04 23.54
CA SER A 97 -0.18 16.36 24.08
C SER A 97 0.68 17.20 23.12
N ALA A 98 1.43 16.56 22.22
CA ALA A 98 2.16 17.28 21.19
C ALA A 98 1.23 17.64 20.02
N PRO A 99 1.28 18.87 19.49
CA PRO A 99 0.28 19.38 18.55
C PRO A 99 0.05 18.53 17.30
N ASP A 100 1.12 18.04 16.67
CA ASP A 100 1.06 17.37 15.37
C ASP A 100 0.81 15.86 15.47
N ASN A 101 0.96 15.28 16.66
CA ASN A 101 0.93 13.83 16.85
C ASN A 101 -0.43 13.22 16.52
N ARG A 102 -1.54 13.96 16.72
CA ARG A 102 -2.86 13.49 16.29
C ARG A 102 -2.96 13.40 14.76
N LEU A 103 -2.38 14.35 14.03
CA LEU A 103 -2.34 14.32 12.57
C LEU A 103 -1.45 13.18 12.07
N TYR A 104 -0.27 12.98 12.67
CA TYR A 104 0.63 11.89 12.34
C TYR A 104 -0.01 10.53 12.60
N TRP A 105 -0.68 10.38 13.74
CA TRP A 105 -1.44 9.18 14.05
C TRP A 105 -2.55 8.92 13.03
N TYR A 106 -3.33 9.93 12.64
CA TYR A 106 -4.33 9.81 11.58
C TYR A 106 -3.74 9.29 10.26
N ARG A 107 -2.58 9.83 9.83
CA ARG A 107 -1.90 9.43 8.59
C ARG A 107 -1.42 7.98 8.65
N LEU A 108 -0.86 7.55 9.78
CA LEU A 108 -0.44 6.16 10.01
C LEU A 108 -1.63 5.21 10.01
N GLU A 109 -2.70 5.56 10.73
CA GLU A 109 -3.93 4.78 10.82
C GLU A 109 -4.64 4.68 9.45
N MET A 110 -4.60 5.73 8.64
CA MET A 110 -5.06 5.69 7.24
C MET A 110 -4.27 4.68 6.41
N ALA A 111 -2.94 4.76 6.44
CA ALA A 111 -2.08 3.84 5.69
C ALA A 111 -2.30 2.38 6.14
N LYS A 112 -2.36 2.14 7.46
CA LYS A 112 -2.67 0.83 8.02
C LYS A 112 -4.03 0.31 7.55
N ARG A 113 -5.09 1.12 7.58
CA ARG A 113 -6.43 0.68 7.13
C ARG A 113 -6.46 0.33 5.64
N ARG A 114 -5.74 1.08 4.79
CA ARG A 114 -5.59 0.74 3.37
C ARG A 114 -4.92 -0.62 3.17
N LEU A 115 -3.84 -0.89 3.92
CA LEU A 115 -3.22 -2.21 3.92
C LEU A 115 -4.21 -3.30 4.36
N LEU A 116 -4.91 -3.11 5.47
CA LEU A 116 -5.85 -4.10 6.01
C LEU A 116 -7.04 -4.35 5.08
N TYR A 117 -7.46 -3.34 4.32
CA TYR A 117 -8.45 -3.48 3.25
C TYR A 117 -7.95 -4.46 2.19
N THR A 118 -6.74 -4.25 1.67
CA THR A 118 -6.15 -5.12 0.64
C THR A 118 -5.91 -6.54 1.14
N LEU A 119 -5.41 -6.69 2.37
CA LEU A 119 -5.22 -8.01 2.97
C LEU A 119 -6.54 -8.78 3.07
N ALA A 120 -7.63 -8.12 3.49
CA ALA A 120 -8.95 -8.72 3.53
C ALA A 120 -9.46 -9.15 2.14
N GLU A 121 -9.31 -8.31 1.11
CA GLU A 121 -9.71 -8.63 -0.27
C GLU A 121 -8.95 -9.85 -0.83
N LEU A 122 -7.70 -10.03 -0.40
CA LEU A 122 -6.85 -11.18 -0.73
C LEU A 122 -7.11 -12.41 0.14
N GLY A 123 -8.06 -12.36 1.09
CA GLY A 123 -8.37 -13.45 2.00
C GLY A 123 -7.31 -13.68 3.09
N LEU A 124 -6.48 -12.68 3.37
CA LEU A 124 -5.44 -12.73 4.39
C LEU A 124 -5.95 -12.07 5.68
N ASP A 125 -6.73 -12.81 6.46
CA ASP A 125 -7.24 -12.30 7.74
C ASP A 125 -6.10 -12.09 8.76
N VAL A 126 -6.16 -10.95 9.44
CA VAL A 126 -5.16 -10.54 10.44
C VAL A 126 -5.74 -10.75 11.84
N LYS A 127 -5.09 -11.61 12.62
CA LYS A 127 -5.40 -11.78 14.05
C LYS A 127 -4.65 -10.74 14.86
N SER A 128 -5.33 -10.12 15.84
CA SER A 128 -4.69 -9.23 16.79
C SER A 128 -3.92 -10.01 17.84
N ARG A 129 -2.96 -9.37 18.50
CA ARG A 129 -2.31 -9.95 19.70
C ARG A 129 -3.25 -10.17 20.90
N GLN A 130 -4.45 -9.62 20.86
CA GLN A 130 -5.46 -9.93 21.88
C GLN A 130 -6.11 -11.30 21.60
N ALA A 131 -6.34 -11.63 20.33
CA ALA A 131 -6.91 -12.91 19.91
C ALA A 131 -5.85 -14.02 19.83
N ASP A 132 -4.64 -13.70 19.39
CA ASP A 132 -3.50 -14.62 19.30
C ASP A 132 -2.25 -13.96 19.91
N PRO A 133 -1.99 -14.15 21.22
CA PRO A 133 -0.88 -13.50 21.90
C PRO A 133 0.52 -13.84 21.37
N GLU A 134 0.67 -15.01 20.75
CA GLU A 134 1.98 -15.52 20.29
C GLU A 134 2.28 -15.13 18.85
N HIS A 135 1.28 -15.21 17.96
CA HIS A 135 1.46 -15.03 16.51
C HIS A 135 0.66 -13.85 15.94
N GLY A 136 -0.10 -13.13 16.76
CA GLY A 136 -0.92 -12.02 16.31
C GLY A 136 -0.11 -10.78 15.90
N LEU A 137 -0.70 -9.99 15.01
CA LEU A 137 -0.16 -8.71 14.57
C LEU A 137 -0.48 -7.61 15.58
N ALA A 138 0.49 -6.73 15.83
CA ALA A 138 0.32 -5.49 16.56
C ALA A 138 1.21 -4.40 15.99
N PHE A 139 0.82 -3.14 16.20
CA PHE A 139 1.54 -1.95 15.77
C PHE A 139 1.87 -1.06 16.95
N GLU A 140 3.06 -0.46 16.93
CA GLU A 140 3.46 0.62 17.82
C GLU A 140 3.84 1.86 17.02
N PHE A 141 3.24 2.98 17.38
CA PHE A 141 3.56 4.29 16.83
C PHE A 141 4.34 5.06 17.90
N LEU A 142 5.66 5.05 17.77
CA LEU A 142 6.57 5.58 18.79
C LEU A 142 7.25 6.86 18.32
N GLU A 143 7.69 7.65 19.29
CA GLU A 143 8.43 8.89 19.11
C GLU A 143 9.87 8.72 19.59
N ASP A 144 10.80 9.39 18.91
CA ASP A 144 12.16 9.52 19.41
C ASP A 144 12.16 10.14 20.82
N GLY A 145 12.97 9.56 21.70
CA GLY A 145 13.14 10.02 23.06
C GLY A 145 13.89 11.35 23.13
N GLY A 146 13.51 12.20 24.09
CA GLY A 146 14.20 13.49 24.33
C GLY A 146 15.64 13.35 24.87
N ASP A 147 16.07 12.14 25.20
CA ASP A 147 17.42 11.77 25.62
C ASP A 147 18.34 11.37 24.45
N GLY A 148 17.83 11.42 23.21
CA GLY A 148 18.56 11.01 22.01
C GLY A 148 18.35 9.54 21.63
N ALA A 149 17.45 8.81 22.30
CA ALA A 149 17.03 7.50 21.85
C ALA A 149 16.21 7.61 20.55
N HIS A 150 16.67 6.96 19.49
CA HIS A 150 15.94 6.90 18.22
C HIS A 150 15.05 5.67 18.16
N VAL A 151 13.80 5.87 17.77
CA VAL A 151 12.89 4.77 17.44
C VAL A 151 13.31 4.19 16.10
N MET A 152 13.61 2.90 16.11
CA MET A 152 13.82 2.12 14.90
C MET A 152 12.49 1.59 14.39
N THR A 153 12.14 1.95 13.16
CA THR A 153 11.06 1.29 12.41
C THR A 153 11.50 -0.14 12.07
N GLY A 154 10.60 -1.10 12.21
CA GLY A 154 10.88 -2.50 11.87
C GLY A 154 9.85 -3.48 12.42
N HIS A 155 10.12 -4.77 12.21
CA HIS A 155 9.28 -5.88 12.60
C HIS A 155 9.99 -6.83 13.58
N ASP A 156 9.30 -7.18 14.66
CA ASP A 156 9.73 -8.19 15.64
C ASP A 156 8.56 -9.15 15.98
N ASN A 157 8.60 -10.35 15.40
CA ASN A 157 7.63 -11.44 15.62
C ASN A 157 6.15 -10.98 15.58
N GLY A 158 5.75 -10.22 14.58
CA GLY A 158 4.39 -9.67 14.45
C GLY A 158 4.13 -8.38 15.25
N LEU A 159 5.13 -7.82 15.92
CA LEU A 159 5.10 -6.44 16.42
C LEU A 159 5.78 -5.53 15.41
N ILE A 160 5.01 -4.68 14.75
CA ILE A 160 5.53 -3.70 13.80
C ILE A 160 5.63 -2.34 14.50
N THR A 161 6.85 -1.83 14.61
CA THR A 161 7.11 -0.51 15.18
C THR A 161 7.33 0.48 14.05
N LEU A 162 6.66 1.63 14.10
CA LEU A 162 6.91 2.75 13.21
C LEU A 162 7.25 4.00 14.02
N ASN A 163 8.29 4.71 13.59
CA ASN A 163 8.57 6.05 14.07
C ASN A 163 7.52 7.02 13.51
N ILE A 164 6.79 7.73 14.37
CA ILE A 164 5.74 8.64 13.91
C ILE A 164 6.25 9.79 13.05
N ALA A 165 7.53 10.13 13.16
CA ALA A 165 8.17 11.17 12.34
C ALA A 165 8.03 10.85 10.84
N GLU A 166 7.91 9.58 10.46
CA GLU A 166 7.67 9.19 9.06
C GLU A 166 6.34 9.70 8.48
N ALA A 167 5.40 10.06 9.35
CA ALA A 167 4.12 10.65 8.97
C ALA A 167 4.23 12.14 8.64
N ASP A 168 5.35 12.79 8.95
CA ASP A 168 5.70 14.10 8.39
C ASP A 168 6.24 13.94 6.96
N ASP A 169 5.64 14.66 6.02
CA ASP A 169 6.01 14.60 4.60
C ASP A 169 7.41 15.20 4.37
N ALA A 170 7.76 16.27 5.12
CA ALA A 170 9.07 16.91 5.00
C ALA A 170 10.18 16.00 5.53
N TYR A 171 9.97 15.41 6.71
CA TYR A 171 10.87 14.39 7.25
C TYR A 171 11.03 13.21 6.28
N ARG A 172 9.93 12.65 5.77
CA ARG A 172 9.97 11.49 4.88
C ARG A 172 10.70 11.78 3.57
N GLU A 173 10.51 12.96 2.98
CA GLU A 173 11.22 13.37 1.76
C GLU A 173 12.73 13.56 1.99
N LYS A 174 13.10 14.12 3.16
CA LYS A 174 14.50 14.22 3.58
C LYS A 174 15.14 12.84 3.72
N VAL A 175 14.47 11.90 4.40
CA VAL A 175 14.96 10.53 4.57
C VAL A 175 15.08 9.82 3.22
N ARG A 176 14.04 9.90 2.38
CA ARG A 176 14.04 9.33 1.02
C ARG A 176 15.27 9.77 0.23
N THR A 177 15.55 11.07 0.23
CA THR A 177 16.70 11.64 -0.48
C THR A 177 18.03 11.20 0.14
N ALA A 178 18.14 11.20 1.48
CA ALA A 178 19.36 10.82 2.19
C ALA A 178 19.71 9.33 1.99
N MET A 179 18.71 8.47 1.90
CA MET A 179 18.85 7.03 1.67
C MET A 179 18.94 6.66 0.18
N GLY A 180 18.81 7.63 -0.72
CA GLY A 180 18.82 7.37 -2.18
C GLY A 180 17.62 6.55 -2.66
N GLU A 181 16.50 6.60 -1.94
CA GLU A 181 15.30 5.83 -2.24
C GLU A 181 14.50 6.50 -3.37
N PRO A 182 14.10 5.77 -4.42
CA PRO A 182 13.28 6.35 -5.49
C PRO A 182 11.84 6.60 -5.04
N TYR A 183 11.38 5.91 -3.99
CA TYR A 183 10.00 5.92 -3.52
C TYR A 183 9.95 5.60 -2.01
N ARG A 184 9.33 6.48 -1.20
CA ARG A 184 9.11 6.27 0.24
C ARG A 184 7.73 6.77 0.64
N THR A 185 6.86 5.88 1.10
CA THR A 185 5.51 6.22 1.59
C THR A 185 5.17 5.43 2.83
N LEU A 186 4.29 5.97 3.68
CA LEU A 186 3.79 5.26 4.87
C LEU A 186 3.20 3.88 4.50
N LEU A 187 2.33 3.86 3.48
CA LEU A 187 1.72 2.61 3.02
C LEU A 187 2.76 1.62 2.49
N GLY A 188 3.81 2.11 1.83
CA GLY A 188 4.96 1.30 1.43
C GLY A 188 5.62 0.59 2.61
N HIS A 189 5.91 1.32 3.69
CA HIS A 189 6.49 0.70 4.89
C HIS A 189 5.55 -0.31 5.54
N PHE A 190 4.26 0.03 5.72
CA PHE A 190 3.29 -0.94 6.24
C PHE A 190 3.27 -2.24 5.43
N ARG A 191 3.35 -2.14 4.09
CA ARG A 191 3.44 -3.32 3.23
C ARG A 191 4.76 -4.08 3.39
N HIS A 192 5.89 -3.40 3.51
CA HIS A 192 7.19 -4.01 3.77
C HIS A 192 7.18 -4.79 5.09
N GLU A 193 6.81 -4.13 6.19
CA GLU A 193 6.81 -4.73 7.53
C GLU A 193 5.80 -5.87 7.65
N THR A 194 4.65 -5.78 6.97
CA THR A 194 3.74 -6.93 6.88
C THR A 194 4.24 -8.05 5.98
N GLY A 195 5.16 -7.77 5.06
CA GLY A 195 5.88 -8.79 4.32
C GLY A 195 6.68 -9.70 5.26
N HIS A 196 7.38 -9.13 6.24
CA HIS A 196 8.06 -9.91 7.28
C HIS A 196 7.09 -10.73 8.13
N TYR A 197 5.96 -10.13 8.53
CA TYR A 197 4.92 -10.86 9.25
C TYR A 197 4.39 -12.06 8.43
N TYR A 198 4.03 -11.86 7.17
CA TYR A 198 3.51 -12.96 6.35
C TYR A 198 4.59 -13.97 5.92
N PHE A 199 5.87 -13.62 6.00
CA PHE A 199 6.95 -14.61 5.88
C PHE A 199 6.86 -15.66 6.99
N SER A 200 6.76 -15.23 8.25
CA SER A 200 6.67 -16.16 9.39
C SER A 200 5.37 -16.96 9.37
N GLN A 201 4.26 -16.32 8.98
CA GLN A 201 2.94 -16.98 8.93
C GLN A 201 2.82 -18.01 7.79
N LEU A 202 3.39 -17.72 6.62
CA LEU A 202 3.09 -18.50 5.40
C LEU A 202 4.28 -19.31 4.87
N VAL A 203 5.51 -18.87 5.11
CA VAL A 203 6.70 -19.40 4.42
C VAL A 203 7.64 -20.14 5.37
N GLU A 204 8.08 -19.48 6.44
CA GLU A 204 9.18 -19.91 7.32
C GLU A 204 9.07 -21.39 7.76
N ASN A 205 7.88 -21.79 8.22
CA ASN A 205 7.63 -23.13 8.75
C ASN A 205 6.89 -24.06 7.77
N ASN A 206 6.85 -23.71 6.48
CA ASN A 206 6.14 -24.47 5.46
C ASN A 206 7.08 -24.93 4.32
N PRO A 207 7.53 -26.20 4.32
CA PRO A 207 8.46 -26.72 3.31
C PRO A 207 7.99 -26.54 1.86
N ARG A 208 6.66 -26.53 1.64
CA ARG A 208 6.07 -26.28 0.30
C ARG A 208 6.49 -24.93 -0.26
N TRP A 209 6.64 -23.91 0.59
CA TRP A 209 6.97 -22.55 0.22
C TRP A 209 8.44 -22.19 0.47
N LEU A 210 9.03 -22.70 1.55
CA LEU A 210 10.41 -22.41 1.92
C LEU A 210 11.44 -22.89 0.87
N GLU A 211 11.25 -24.09 0.32
CA GLU A 211 12.19 -24.63 -0.68
C GLU A 211 12.21 -23.81 -1.99
N PRO A 212 11.07 -23.47 -2.62
CA PRO A 212 11.07 -22.56 -3.77
C PRO A 212 11.52 -21.14 -3.40
N TYR A 213 11.21 -20.66 -2.19
CA TYR A 213 11.68 -19.37 -1.70
C TYR A 213 13.21 -19.29 -1.74
N ARG A 214 13.92 -20.26 -1.14
CA ARG A 214 15.39 -20.26 -1.11
C ARG A 214 16.04 -20.30 -2.50
N LYS A 215 15.36 -20.89 -3.48
CA LYS A 215 15.82 -20.90 -4.89
C LYS A 215 15.71 -19.53 -5.57
N LEU A 216 14.76 -18.70 -5.15
CA LEU A 216 14.45 -17.40 -5.77
C LEU A 216 15.09 -16.23 -5.04
N PHE A 217 15.12 -16.26 -3.71
CA PHE A 217 15.53 -15.16 -2.85
C PHE A 217 16.90 -15.40 -2.19
N GLY A 218 17.30 -16.67 -2.02
CA GLY A 218 18.50 -17.05 -1.27
C GLY A 218 18.18 -17.62 0.12
N ASP A 219 19.23 -17.91 0.88
CA ASP A 219 19.12 -18.51 2.22
C ASP A 219 18.89 -17.43 3.29
N GLU A 220 17.68 -17.38 3.82
CA GLU A 220 17.28 -16.44 4.88
C GLU A 220 17.93 -16.72 6.24
N SER A 221 18.60 -17.86 6.42
CA SER A 221 19.32 -18.16 7.65
C SER A 221 20.71 -17.51 7.75
N ALA A 222 21.11 -16.75 6.72
CA ALA A 222 22.28 -15.89 6.78
C ALA A 222 22.19 -14.92 7.97
N ASP A 223 23.33 -14.58 8.56
CA ASP A 223 23.33 -13.65 9.70
C ASP A 223 22.92 -12.26 9.23
N TYR A 224 21.75 -11.82 9.71
CA TYR A 224 21.16 -10.53 9.34
C TYR A 224 22.08 -9.35 9.69
N GLY A 225 22.70 -9.39 10.87
CA GLY A 225 23.57 -8.31 11.34
C GLY A 225 24.85 -8.19 10.51
N GLU A 226 25.47 -9.30 10.15
CA GLU A 226 26.62 -9.31 9.24
C GLU A 226 26.25 -8.82 7.84
N ALA A 227 25.09 -9.25 7.32
CA ALA A 227 24.59 -8.84 6.01
C ALA A 227 24.27 -7.32 5.96
N LEU A 228 23.62 -6.79 7.00
CA LEU A 228 23.34 -5.37 7.17
C LEU A 228 24.63 -4.53 7.21
N ASN A 229 25.61 -4.98 8.01
CA ASN A 229 26.90 -4.31 8.11
C ASN A 229 27.66 -4.32 6.77
N ALA A 230 27.60 -5.43 6.04
CA ALA A 230 28.19 -5.52 4.70
C ALA A 230 27.50 -4.56 3.72
N TYR A 231 26.17 -4.50 3.74
CA TYR A 231 25.41 -3.61 2.88
C TYR A 231 25.73 -2.13 3.12
N TYR A 232 25.78 -1.66 4.37
CA TYR A 232 26.12 -0.26 4.64
C TYR A 232 27.59 0.08 4.39
N ARG A 233 28.49 -0.91 4.42
CA ARG A 233 29.90 -0.72 4.10
C ARG A 233 30.14 -0.68 2.59
N ASP A 234 29.55 -1.62 1.85
CA ASP A 234 29.89 -1.89 0.45
C ASP A 234 28.82 -1.39 -0.54
N GLY A 235 27.60 -1.16 -0.07
CA GLY A 235 26.43 -0.83 -0.89
C GLY A 235 25.86 -2.02 -1.65
N ALA A 236 24.83 -1.77 -2.45
CA ALA A 236 24.29 -2.77 -3.37
C ALA A 236 25.27 -3.02 -4.54
N PRO A 237 25.34 -4.27 -5.07
CA PRO A 237 26.09 -4.57 -6.30
C PRO A 237 25.68 -3.65 -7.46
N ALA A 238 26.62 -3.23 -8.30
CA ALA A 238 26.35 -2.23 -9.35
C ALA A 238 25.26 -2.63 -10.37
N ASP A 239 25.01 -3.93 -10.52
CA ASP A 239 24.02 -4.54 -11.42
C ASP A 239 22.78 -5.07 -10.70
N TRP A 240 22.52 -4.64 -9.46
CA TRP A 240 21.39 -5.12 -8.64
C TRP A 240 20.04 -5.06 -9.36
N GLN A 241 19.83 -4.04 -10.21
CA GLN A 241 18.57 -3.82 -10.96
C GLN A 241 18.24 -5.00 -11.90
N ALA A 242 19.22 -5.84 -12.24
CA ALA A 242 18.99 -7.02 -13.07
C ALA A 242 18.20 -8.12 -12.33
N SER A 243 18.18 -8.10 -10.98
CA SER A 243 17.66 -9.21 -10.17
C SER A 243 16.80 -8.80 -8.96
N TYR A 244 16.87 -7.55 -8.52
CA TYR A 244 16.22 -7.06 -7.29
C TYR A 244 15.32 -5.86 -7.58
N ILE A 245 14.23 -5.73 -6.82
CA ILE A 245 13.28 -4.63 -6.99
C ILE A 245 13.82 -3.29 -6.45
N SER A 246 14.68 -3.36 -5.44
CA SER A 246 15.35 -2.23 -4.82
C SER A 246 16.80 -2.57 -4.50
N ALA A 247 17.62 -1.54 -4.26
CA ALA A 247 18.98 -1.74 -3.78
C ALA A 247 18.99 -2.43 -2.41
N TYR A 248 18.05 -2.08 -1.52
CA TYR A 248 17.98 -2.63 -0.16
C TYR A 248 17.57 -4.10 -0.14
N ALA A 249 16.79 -4.56 -1.12
CA ALA A 249 16.50 -6.00 -1.31
C ALA A 249 17.77 -6.86 -1.49
N THR A 250 18.92 -6.28 -1.86
CA THR A 250 20.20 -7.03 -1.93
C THR A 250 20.82 -7.31 -0.57
N MET A 251 20.35 -6.62 0.49
CA MET A 251 20.94 -6.69 1.82
C MET A 251 20.76 -8.07 2.44
N HIS A 252 19.58 -8.68 2.31
CA HIS A 252 19.31 -9.99 2.88
C HIS A 252 18.13 -10.69 2.15
N PRO A 253 18.12 -12.03 1.99
CA PRO A 253 17.00 -12.74 1.34
C PRO A 253 15.63 -12.45 1.97
N TRP A 254 15.59 -12.27 3.30
CA TRP A 254 14.36 -11.91 4.02
C TRP A 254 13.84 -10.52 3.66
N GLU A 255 14.73 -9.61 3.28
CA GLU A 255 14.42 -8.23 2.87
C GLU A 255 13.99 -8.19 1.41
N ASP A 256 14.63 -9.00 0.57
CA ASP A 256 14.19 -9.23 -0.82
C ASP A 256 12.75 -9.75 -0.86
N TRP A 257 12.37 -10.62 0.08
CA TRP A 257 10.97 -11.03 0.27
C TRP A 257 10.07 -9.86 0.65
N ALA A 258 10.40 -9.11 1.70
CA ALA A 258 9.56 -8.01 2.19
C ALA A 258 9.37 -6.91 1.14
N GLU A 259 10.44 -6.56 0.42
CA GLU A 259 10.41 -5.61 -0.69
C GLU A 259 9.57 -6.13 -1.86
N THR A 260 9.72 -7.40 -2.25
CA THR A 260 8.92 -8.01 -3.32
C THR A 260 7.45 -8.12 -2.93
N TRP A 261 7.15 -8.50 -1.68
CA TRP A 261 5.81 -8.54 -1.12
C TRP A 261 5.16 -7.17 -1.16
N ALA A 262 5.87 -6.14 -0.69
CA ALA A 262 5.37 -4.79 -0.70
C ALA A 262 5.07 -4.29 -2.12
N HIS A 263 5.92 -4.66 -3.06
CA HIS A 263 5.76 -4.33 -4.47
C HIS A 263 4.57 -5.06 -5.12
N TYR A 264 4.37 -6.34 -4.79
CA TYR A 264 3.18 -7.08 -5.24
C TYR A 264 1.89 -6.41 -4.74
N MET A 265 1.84 -6.05 -3.45
CA MET A 265 0.69 -5.36 -2.86
C MET A 265 0.44 -3.99 -3.52
N LEU A 266 1.50 -3.27 -3.90
CA LEU A 266 1.39 -2.04 -4.68
C LEU A 266 0.71 -2.28 -6.04
N ILE A 267 1.16 -3.29 -6.78
CA ILE A 267 0.60 -3.64 -8.09
C ILE A 267 -0.89 -3.96 -7.96
N VAL A 268 -1.26 -4.81 -7.00
CA VAL A 268 -2.65 -5.18 -6.72
C VAL A 268 -3.50 -3.94 -6.42
N ASP A 269 -3.06 -3.08 -5.51
CA ASP A 269 -3.85 -1.90 -5.09
C ASP A 269 -4.07 -0.88 -6.20
N VAL A 270 -3.04 -0.64 -7.01
CA VAL A 270 -3.11 0.32 -8.12
C VAL A 270 -3.98 -0.25 -9.25
N LEU A 271 -3.88 -1.55 -9.55
CA LEU A 271 -4.76 -2.21 -10.53
C LEU A 271 -6.22 -2.24 -10.07
N ASP A 272 -6.47 -2.54 -8.80
CA ASP A 272 -7.83 -2.52 -8.22
C ASP A 272 -8.45 -1.12 -8.33
N THR A 273 -7.67 -0.09 -7.97
CA THR A 273 -8.08 1.31 -8.13
C THR A 273 -8.40 1.61 -9.61
N SER A 274 -7.48 1.29 -10.52
CA SER A 274 -7.65 1.49 -11.96
C SER A 274 -8.94 0.84 -12.49
N THR A 275 -9.21 -0.40 -12.10
CA THR A 275 -10.43 -1.13 -12.49
C THR A 275 -11.69 -0.48 -11.95
N SER A 276 -11.67 -0.07 -10.68
CA SER A 276 -12.84 0.52 -10.04
C SER A 276 -13.22 1.87 -10.67
N TYR A 277 -12.23 2.69 -11.03
CA TYR A 277 -12.46 3.94 -11.77
C TYR A 277 -12.79 3.73 -13.26
N GLY A 278 -12.70 2.49 -13.77
CA GLY A 278 -12.95 2.18 -15.17
C GLY A 278 -11.92 2.78 -16.12
N VAL A 279 -10.67 2.96 -15.65
CA VAL A 279 -9.56 3.40 -16.51
C VAL A 279 -9.35 2.36 -17.60
N ALA A 280 -9.36 2.84 -18.84
CA ALA A 280 -9.07 2.03 -20.02
C ALA A 280 -8.08 2.77 -20.93
N LEU A 281 -7.16 2.03 -21.54
CA LEU A 281 -6.25 2.54 -22.56
C LEU A 281 -6.65 1.95 -23.91
N LEU A 282 -7.11 2.83 -24.80
CA LEU A 282 -7.68 2.54 -26.12
C LEU A 282 -6.92 3.33 -27.21
N PRO A 283 -5.65 2.98 -27.48
CA PRO A 283 -4.87 3.63 -28.53
C PRO A 283 -5.44 3.35 -29.93
N ASP A 284 -5.20 4.27 -30.87
CA ASP A 284 -5.62 4.11 -32.27
C ASP A 284 -4.78 3.06 -33.02
N ASP A 285 -3.49 2.94 -32.68
CA ASP A 285 -2.58 1.94 -33.25
C ASP A 285 -2.74 0.60 -32.51
N PRO A 286 -3.15 -0.50 -33.19
CA PRO A 286 -3.32 -1.80 -32.57
C PRO A 286 -2.04 -2.44 -31.99
N SER A 287 -0.86 -1.91 -32.35
CA SER A 287 0.42 -2.37 -31.80
C SER A 287 0.74 -1.76 -30.44
N GLU A 288 0.03 -0.71 -30.03
CA GLU A 288 0.25 -0.04 -28.75
C GLU A 288 -0.35 -0.83 -27.57
N PRO A 289 0.23 -0.69 -26.36
CA PRO A 289 -0.27 -1.38 -25.18
C PRO A 289 -1.69 -0.95 -24.82
N THR A 290 -2.60 -1.92 -24.70
CA THR A 290 -4.01 -1.69 -24.32
C THR A 290 -4.28 -2.08 -22.87
N LEU A 291 -5.28 -1.45 -22.27
CA LEU A 291 -5.79 -1.81 -20.94
C LEU A 291 -7.32 -1.79 -21.00
N THR A 292 -7.94 -2.97 -21.16
CA THR A 292 -9.39 -3.11 -21.27
C THR A 292 -9.96 -4.19 -20.34
N ASP A 293 -9.09 -5.07 -19.84
CA ASP A 293 -9.46 -6.12 -18.90
C ASP A 293 -9.80 -5.53 -17.53
N ARG A 294 -10.96 -5.93 -16.99
CA ARG A 294 -11.51 -5.46 -15.72
C ARG A 294 -11.73 -6.59 -14.72
N THR A 295 -11.07 -7.74 -14.92
CA THR A 295 -11.09 -8.87 -13.97
C THR A 295 -10.73 -8.35 -12.57
N PRO A 296 -11.54 -8.66 -11.53
CA PRO A 296 -11.20 -8.34 -10.14
C PRO A 296 -9.82 -8.87 -9.78
N VAL A 297 -9.06 -8.13 -8.98
CA VAL A 297 -7.64 -8.46 -8.71
C VAL A 297 -7.49 -9.75 -7.91
N GLU A 298 -8.48 -10.07 -7.08
CA GLU A 298 -8.60 -11.28 -6.28
C GLU A 298 -8.85 -12.54 -7.13
N ASP A 299 -9.43 -12.38 -8.32
CA ASP A 299 -9.74 -13.47 -9.25
C ASP A 299 -8.74 -13.55 -10.42
N ALA A 300 -7.86 -12.56 -10.55
CA ALA A 300 -6.93 -12.43 -11.67
C ALA A 300 -5.74 -13.39 -11.54
N SER A 301 -5.38 -14.03 -12.65
CA SER A 301 -4.10 -14.75 -12.74
C SER A 301 -2.92 -13.77 -12.70
N PHE A 302 -1.75 -14.23 -12.26
CA PHE A 302 -0.53 -13.42 -12.31
C PHE A 302 -0.24 -12.81 -13.69
N GLU A 303 -0.43 -13.58 -14.78
CA GLU A 303 -0.25 -13.08 -16.14
C GLU A 303 -1.23 -11.97 -16.49
N ASN A 304 -2.47 -12.06 -16.01
CA ASN A 304 -3.45 -11.02 -16.17
C ASN A 304 -3.01 -9.71 -15.48
N LEU A 305 -2.56 -9.81 -14.23
CA LEU A 305 -2.04 -8.67 -13.46
C LEU A 305 -0.87 -8.00 -14.19
N MET A 306 0.13 -8.78 -14.62
CA MET A 306 1.31 -8.25 -15.30
C MET A 306 0.98 -7.62 -16.66
N LYS A 307 0.10 -8.26 -17.45
CA LYS A 307 -0.35 -7.71 -18.74
C LYS A 307 -1.03 -6.35 -18.58
N ARG A 308 -1.77 -6.14 -17.49
CA ARG A 308 -2.44 -4.87 -17.18
C ARG A 308 -1.50 -3.84 -16.55
N TRP A 309 -0.50 -4.30 -15.80
CA TRP A 309 0.44 -3.45 -15.08
C TRP A 309 1.32 -2.59 -16.00
N PHE A 310 1.89 -3.19 -17.05
CA PHE A 310 2.82 -2.47 -17.94
C PHE A 310 2.17 -1.29 -18.69
N PRO A 311 1.00 -1.44 -19.36
CA PRO A 311 0.31 -0.31 -19.99
C PRO A 311 -0.08 0.77 -18.98
N LEU A 312 -0.55 0.38 -17.79
CA LEU A 312 -0.99 1.32 -16.76
C LEU A 312 0.16 2.18 -16.24
N THR A 313 1.32 1.57 -15.98
CA THR A 313 2.51 2.31 -15.50
C THR A 313 3.09 3.24 -16.55
N TYR A 314 3.02 2.85 -17.84
CA TYR A 314 3.39 3.75 -18.95
C TYR A 314 2.52 5.01 -18.96
N ALA A 315 1.20 4.86 -18.86
CA ALA A 315 0.28 5.98 -18.80
C ALA A 315 0.49 6.82 -17.52
N LEU A 316 0.59 6.17 -16.36
CA LEU A 316 0.80 6.83 -15.06
C LEU A 316 2.06 7.72 -15.07
N ASN A 317 3.20 7.19 -15.50
CA ASN A 317 4.44 7.96 -15.53
C ASN A 317 4.36 9.09 -16.57
N SER A 318 3.73 8.86 -17.71
CA SER A 318 3.54 9.90 -18.74
C SER A 318 2.66 11.05 -18.24
N LEU A 319 1.58 10.73 -17.51
CA LEU A 319 0.71 11.72 -16.87
C LEU A 319 1.47 12.51 -15.79
N ASN A 320 2.25 11.84 -14.94
CA ASN A 320 3.07 12.51 -13.94
C ASN A 320 4.08 13.49 -14.55
N ARG A 321 4.82 13.05 -15.59
CA ARG A 321 5.75 13.93 -16.32
C ARG A 321 5.04 15.13 -16.93
N SER A 322 3.82 14.94 -17.43
CA SER A 322 2.99 16.02 -17.99
C SER A 322 2.55 17.04 -16.92
N LEU A 323 2.40 16.60 -15.67
CA LEU A 323 2.15 17.46 -14.50
C LEU A 323 3.42 18.12 -13.94
N GLY A 324 4.60 17.82 -14.51
CA GLY A 324 5.89 18.29 -13.99
C GLY A 324 6.36 17.55 -12.73
N MET A 325 5.78 16.37 -12.47
CA MET A 325 6.12 15.51 -11.34
C MET A 325 7.09 14.40 -11.75
N ALA A 326 7.82 13.86 -10.78
CA ALA A 326 8.60 12.64 -10.99
C ALA A 326 7.68 11.44 -11.32
N ASP A 327 8.28 10.40 -11.91
CA ASP A 327 7.58 9.15 -12.22
C ASP A 327 6.87 8.62 -10.96
N GLY A 328 5.57 8.35 -11.09
CA GLY A 328 4.77 7.81 -9.99
C GLY A 328 5.13 6.36 -9.66
N TYR A 329 5.71 5.67 -10.65
CA TYR A 329 6.26 4.34 -10.52
C TYR A 329 7.69 4.32 -11.08
N PRO A 330 8.72 4.59 -10.25
CA PRO A 330 10.11 4.71 -10.66
C PRO A 330 10.86 3.37 -10.67
N PHE A 331 10.18 2.24 -10.89
CA PHE A 331 10.78 0.91 -10.82
C PHE A 331 10.84 0.24 -12.20
N THR A 332 11.89 -0.56 -12.42
CA THR A 332 12.01 -1.44 -13.59
C THR A 332 11.89 -2.88 -13.14
N LEU A 333 10.99 -3.64 -13.77
CA LEU A 333 10.77 -5.06 -13.42
C LEU A 333 11.61 -5.96 -14.31
N ALA A 334 12.81 -6.32 -13.84
CA ALA A 334 13.61 -7.35 -14.50
C ALA A 334 12.95 -8.74 -14.40
N VAL A 335 13.30 -9.64 -15.32
CA VAL A 335 12.71 -11.00 -15.37
C VAL A 335 12.80 -11.74 -14.02
N PRO A 336 13.94 -11.74 -13.29
CA PRO A 336 14.00 -12.39 -11.97
C PRO A 336 13.04 -11.77 -10.95
N VAL A 337 12.82 -10.46 -11.00
CA VAL A 337 11.87 -9.76 -10.11
C VAL A 337 10.43 -10.20 -10.44
N VAL A 338 10.08 -10.34 -11.72
CA VAL A 338 8.78 -10.85 -12.14
C VAL A 338 8.54 -12.28 -11.62
N GLU A 339 9.56 -13.13 -11.62
CA GLU A 339 9.45 -14.49 -11.07
C GLU A 339 9.30 -14.51 -9.53
N LYS A 340 9.95 -13.59 -8.82
CA LYS A 340 9.74 -13.37 -7.38
C LYS A 340 8.31 -12.89 -7.09
N LEU A 341 7.80 -11.93 -7.86
CA LEU A 341 6.40 -11.47 -7.77
C LEU A 341 5.40 -12.60 -8.04
N ARG A 342 5.68 -13.46 -9.03
CA ARG A 342 4.89 -14.67 -9.32
C ARG A 342 4.87 -15.63 -8.14
N PHE A 343 6.00 -15.76 -7.44
CA PHE A 343 6.06 -16.57 -6.23
C PHE A 343 5.19 -16.00 -5.10
N VAL A 344 5.30 -14.69 -4.81
CA VAL A 344 4.43 -14.01 -3.84
C VAL A 344 2.94 -14.23 -4.17
N HIS A 345 2.55 -14.03 -5.44
CA HIS A 345 1.17 -14.29 -5.89
C HIS A 345 0.70 -15.70 -5.56
N ARG A 346 1.52 -16.73 -5.80
CA ARG A 346 1.18 -18.13 -5.50
C ARG A 346 1.05 -18.41 -4.01
N VAL A 347 1.90 -17.80 -3.17
CA VAL A 347 1.81 -17.93 -1.72
C VAL A 347 0.48 -17.34 -1.23
N ILE A 348 0.14 -16.12 -1.67
CA ILE A 348 -1.12 -15.45 -1.33
C ILE A 348 -2.32 -16.24 -1.81
N ALA A 349 -2.35 -16.66 -3.08
CA ALA A 349 -3.45 -17.46 -3.63
C ALA A 349 -3.61 -18.82 -2.94
N GLY A 350 -2.51 -19.39 -2.40
CA GLY A 350 -2.56 -20.62 -1.63
C GLY A 350 -3.06 -20.44 -0.19
N ALA A 351 -2.96 -19.24 0.37
CA ALA A 351 -3.41 -18.90 1.71
C ALA A 351 -4.86 -18.36 1.73
N GLY A 352 -5.24 -17.57 0.73
CA GLY A 352 -6.51 -16.86 0.63
C GLY A 352 -7.73 -17.71 0.27
N ASP A 353 -7.87 -18.92 0.83
CA ASP A 353 -9.09 -19.73 0.68
C ASP A 353 -10.27 -19.06 1.41
N LYS A 354 -11.06 -18.28 0.65
CA LYS A 354 -12.23 -17.53 1.12
C LYS A 354 -13.41 -18.42 1.59
N SER A 355 -13.25 -19.75 1.61
CA SER A 355 -14.29 -20.69 2.08
C SER A 355 -14.44 -20.75 3.60
N GLN A 356 -13.48 -20.21 4.37
CA GLN A 356 -13.63 -20.06 5.81
C GLN A 356 -14.42 -18.78 6.14
N PRO A 357 -15.46 -18.85 6.98
CA PRO A 357 -16.14 -17.65 7.46
C PRO A 357 -15.13 -16.75 8.15
N ARG A 358 -15.07 -15.48 7.71
CA ARG A 358 -14.35 -14.43 8.44
C ARG A 358 -14.86 -14.47 9.87
N GLU A 359 -13.95 -14.48 10.85
CA GLU A 359 -14.32 -14.57 12.25
C GLU A 359 -15.16 -13.33 12.60
N ALA A 360 -16.49 -13.53 12.66
CA ALA A 360 -17.40 -12.52 13.16
C ALA A 360 -17.03 -12.22 14.61
N ALA A 361 -17.19 -10.97 15.05
CA ALA A 361 -17.10 -10.62 16.46
C ALA A 361 -17.86 -11.67 17.27
N THR A 362 -17.17 -12.36 18.18
CA THR A 362 -17.71 -13.52 18.88
C THR A 362 -19.08 -13.15 19.47
N PRO A 363 -20.18 -13.77 19.03
CA PRO A 363 -21.47 -13.53 19.67
C PRO A 363 -21.36 -14.04 21.10
N ALA A 364 -21.77 -13.22 22.07
CA ALA A 364 -21.76 -13.59 23.48
C ALA A 364 -22.72 -14.77 23.71
N GLY A 365 -22.19 -15.99 23.70
CA GLY A 365 -22.89 -17.23 24.01
C GLY A 365 -22.33 -17.88 25.28
N GLU A 366 -23.10 -17.75 26.37
CA GLU A 366 -23.06 -18.54 27.62
C GLU A 366 -21.72 -18.63 28.38
N VAL A 367 -21.39 -17.55 29.10
CA VAL A 367 -20.56 -17.67 30.29
C VAL A 367 -21.41 -18.33 31.39
N ALA A 368 -21.07 -19.58 31.71
CA ALA A 368 -21.62 -20.31 32.84
C ALA A 368 -21.54 -19.46 34.12
N GLN A 369 -22.68 -19.32 34.80
CA GLN A 369 -22.82 -18.56 36.04
C GLN A 369 -21.98 -19.16 37.18
N GLY A 370 -20.74 -18.69 37.32
CA GLY A 370 -19.96 -18.84 38.54
C GLY A 370 -20.20 -17.64 39.45
N LYS A 371 -20.99 -17.81 40.51
CA LYS A 371 -21.17 -16.79 41.57
C LYS A 371 -19.81 -16.36 42.13
N VAL A 372 -19.42 -15.12 41.92
CA VAL A 372 -18.35 -14.48 42.70
C VAL A 372 -18.99 -13.57 43.74
N GLN A 373 -18.78 -13.93 44.99
CA GLN A 373 -19.22 -13.21 46.17
C GLN A 373 -18.25 -12.06 46.43
N LEU A 374 -18.78 -10.83 46.42
CA LEU A 374 -18.06 -9.62 46.81
C LEU A 374 -17.94 -9.58 48.33
N ASP A 375 -16.71 -9.58 48.84
CA ASP A 375 -16.42 -9.10 50.21
C ASP A 375 -15.36 -8.01 50.17
N ALA A 376 -15.63 -6.98 50.97
CA ALA A 376 -14.99 -5.68 50.96
C ALA A 376 -13.79 -5.60 51.91
N ALA A 377 -12.83 -4.75 51.50
CA ALA A 377 -11.99 -3.85 52.29
C ALA A 377 -11.23 -4.37 53.54
N ALA A 378 -9.90 -4.25 53.49
CA ALA A 378 -9.11 -3.66 54.58
C ALA A 378 -7.73 -3.20 54.09
N ALA A 379 -7.37 -1.96 54.44
CA ALA A 379 -6.08 -1.33 54.19
C ALA A 379 -5.09 -1.62 55.31
N VAL A 380 -3.79 -1.81 55.02
CA VAL A 380 -2.63 -1.36 55.84
C VAL A 380 -1.39 -1.21 54.94
N ALA A 381 -0.62 -0.14 55.14
CA ALA A 381 0.63 0.22 54.46
C ALA A 381 1.89 -0.36 55.20
N PRO A 382 3.12 0.10 54.92
CA PRO A 382 4.19 -0.64 54.24
C PRO A 382 5.31 -1.13 55.18
N VAL A 383 6.11 -2.13 54.76
CA VAL A 383 7.41 -2.45 55.38
C VAL A 383 8.44 -2.79 54.30
N ALA A 384 9.63 -2.22 54.48
CA ALA A 384 10.77 -2.30 53.59
C ALA A 384 11.78 -3.40 53.99
N VAL A 385 12.67 -3.68 53.03
CA VAL A 385 14.03 -4.26 53.13
C VAL A 385 14.17 -5.79 53.26
N ALA A 386 14.68 -6.43 52.20
CA ALA A 386 16.03 -7.04 52.18
C ALA A 386 16.27 -7.87 50.91
N ALA A 387 17.41 -7.64 50.25
CA ALA A 387 18.01 -8.57 49.29
C ALA A 387 18.58 -9.79 50.03
N PRO A 388 18.70 -10.95 49.35
CA PRO A 388 20.06 -11.43 49.08
C PRO A 388 20.28 -12.08 47.70
N ASN A 389 21.49 -11.85 47.20
CA ASN A 389 22.39 -12.64 46.35
C ASN A 389 21.91 -13.83 45.50
N ALA A 390 22.19 -13.69 44.20
CA ALA A 390 23.02 -14.55 43.35
C ALA A 390 22.88 -16.09 43.42
N GLY A 391 22.37 -16.65 42.32
CA GLY A 391 22.55 -18.03 41.91
C GLY A 391 22.19 -18.17 40.42
N GLN A 392 23.19 -18.46 39.58
CA GLN A 392 23.08 -18.71 38.14
C GLN A 392 22.28 -19.99 37.82
N ALA A 393 21.46 -19.96 36.77
CA ALA A 393 21.23 -21.06 35.83
C ALA A 393 20.46 -20.57 34.59
N ASP A 394 20.85 -21.08 33.45
CA ASP A 394 20.64 -20.60 32.08
C ASP A 394 19.22 -20.78 31.50
N ALA A 395 18.83 -19.85 30.62
CA ALA A 395 18.02 -20.11 29.42
C ALA A 395 18.21 -18.95 28.43
N GLN A 396 18.99 -19.19 27.38
CA GLN A 396 19.19 -18.27 26.26
C GLN A 396 17.94 -18.24 25.37
N SER A 397 17.29 -17.09 25.25
CA SER A 397 16.50 -16.70 24.08
C SER A 397 17.11 -15.40 23.55
N GLY A 398 17.68 -15.47 22.35
CA GLY A 398 18.39 -14.37 21.71
C GLY A 398 17.43 -13.32 21.19
N ALA A 399 17.19 -12.28 21.99
CA ALA A 399 16.75 -10.99 21.47
C ALA A 399 17.93 -10.37 20.72
N GLN A 400 17.82 -10.22 19.40
CA GLN A 400 18.82 -9.50 18.60
C GLN A 400 18.28 -8.11 18.26
N ALA A 401 18.59 -7.14 19.11
CA ALA A 401 18.56 -5.73 18.75
C ALA A 401 19.91 -5.37 18.10
N VAL A 402 19.90 -5.00 16.82
CA VAL A 402 21.11 -4.56 16.09
C VAL A 402 20.91 -3.11 15.68
N VAL A 403 21.81 -2.25 16.17
CA VAL A 403 21.89 -0.81 15.86
C VAL A 403 22.62 -0.64 14.52
N PRO A 404 22.02 -0.08 13.46
CA PRO A 404 22.80 0.35 12.30
C PRO A 404 23.64 1.58 12.69
N PRO A 405 24.91 1.69 12.23
CA PRO A 405 25.72 2.87 12.50
C PRO A 405 25.11 4.11 11.82
N SER A 406 25.29 5.28 12.43
CA SER A 406 24.86 6.56 11.89
C SER A 406 25.33 6.76 10.44
N PRO A 407 24.54 7.41 9.57
CA PRO A 407 24.90 7.60 8.18
C PRO A 407 26.23 8.36 8.04
N PRO A 408 27.09 8.01 7.07
CA PRO A 408 28.34 8.72 6.84
C PRO A 408 28.07 10.19 6.41
N PRO A 409 29.00 11.12 6.70
CA PRO A 409 28.84 12.51 6.28
C PRO A 409 28.77 12.62 4.76
N ALA A 410 27.97 13.58 4.28
CA ALA A 410 27.69 13.80 2.86
C ALA A 410 28.96 13.86 1.99
N PRO A 411 28.97 13.24 0.80
CA PRO A 411 30.10 13.33 -0.12
C PRO A 411 30.28 14.78 -0.61
N ALA A 412 31.54 15.20 -0.74
CA ALA A 412 31.92 16.48 -1.33
C ALA A 412 31.35 16.60 -2.76
N PRO A 413 30.96 17.81 -3.22
CA PRO A 413 30.27 17.99 -4.49
C PRO A 413 31.13 17.50 -5.66
N ALA A 414 30.60 16.53 -6.41
CA ALA A 414 31.19 16.08 -7.66
C ALA A 414 31.21 17.22 -8.68
N THR A 415 32.38 17.48 -9.25
CA THR A 415 32.57 18.45 -10.34
C THR A 415 31.81 17.99 -11.58
N ASN A 416 30.98 18.89 -12.12
CA ASN A 416 30.17 18.75 -13.33
C ASN A 416 30.89 18.04 -14.50
N SER A 417 30.32 16.91 -14.94
CA SER A 417 30.54 16.38 -16.28
C SER A 417 29.63 17.10 -17.27
N ALA A 418 30.23 17.65 -18.33
CA ALA A 418 29.56 18.43 -19.37
C ALA A 418 28.51 17.62 -20.17
N PRO A 419 27.47 18.26 -20.73
CA PRO A 419 26.39 17.57 -21.44
C PRO A 419 26.85 17.07 -22.82
N VAL A 420 26.49 15.83 -23.15
CA VAL A 420 26.64 15.24 -24.48
C VAL A 420 25.55 15.83 -25.40
N ALA A 421 25.98 16.48 -26.49
CA ALA A 421 25.09 17.07 -27.49
C ALA A 421 24.49 16.00 -28.43
N PRO A 422 23.26 16.21 -28.97
CA PRO A 422 22.63 15.27 -29.89
C PRO A 422 23.25 15.32 -31.30
N VAL A 423 23.45 14.15 -31.89
CA VAL A 423 23.97 13.96 -33.25
C VAL A 423 22.91 14.37 -34.28
N GLN A 424 23.22 15.35 -35.14
CA GLN A 424 22.44 15.69 -36.33
C GLN A 424 22.91 14.87 -37.56
N PRO A 425 22.02 14.56 -38.52
CA PRO A 425 22.40 13.93 -39.79
C PRO A 425 23.07 14.94 -40.74
N PRO A 426 23.94 14.49 -41.67
CA PRO A 426 24.76 15.41 -42.45
C PRO A 426 23.96 16.10 -43.55
N VAL A 427 24.16 17.41 -43.69
CA VAL A 427 23.75 18.24 -44.81
C VAL A 427 25.02 18.81 -45.41
N ASP A 428 25.30 18.52 -46.68
CA ASP A 428 26.35 19.19 -47.46
C ASP A 428 25.71 20.18 -48.46
N PRO A 429 26.25 21.41 -48.62
CA PRO A 429 25.71 22.42 -49.53
C PRO A 429 26.55 22.59 -50.81
N ALA A 430 25.88 22.80 -51.95
CA ALA A 430 26.12 23.88 -52.94
C ALA A 430 25.60 23.52 -54.36
N ALA A 431 24.88 24.49 -54.95
CA ALA A 431 24.33 24.53 -56.32
C ALA A 431 25.39 24.98 -57.37
N PRO A 432 25.07 25.34 -58.64
CA PRO A 432 23.83 25.27 -59.45
C PRO A 432 24.05 24.70 -60.88
N VAL A 433 23.02 24.65 -61.74
CA VAL A 433 23.02 24.94 -63.21
C VAL A 433 21.72 24.43 -63.86
N ALA A 434 20.99 25.35 -64.48
CA ALA A 434 20.08 25.14 -65.62
C ALA A 434 20.73 25.87 -66.83
N PRO A 435 20.33 25.70 -68.12
CA PRO A 435 19.05 25.20 -68.64
C PRO A 435 19.18 24.24 -69.86
N SER A 436 18.06 23.71 -70.38
CA SER A 436 17.81 23.55 -71.83
C SER A 436 16.42 23.00 -72.10
N ALA A 437 15.76 23.60 -73.10
CA ALA A 437 14.44 23.29 -73.62
C ALA A 437 14.54 22.50 -74.94
N SER A 438 13.53 21.67 -75.24
CA SER A 438 13.05 21.28 -76.58
C SER A 438 11.91 20.26 -76.41
N GLU A 439 10.65 20.65 -76.63
CA GLU A 439 9.86 20.51 -77.89
C GLU A 439 9.17 19.14 -78.02
N GLN A 440 7.83 19.11 -77.91
CA GLN A 440 6.83 18.90 -78.99
C GLN A 440 6.20 17.49 -78.82
N THR A 441 4.90 17.17 -78.96
CA THR A 441 3.76 17.76 -79.69
C THR A 441 2.46 17.00 -79.35
N GLY A 442 1.31 17.71 -79.39
CA GLY A 442 -0.03 17.23 -79.80
C GLY A 442 -0.87 16.47 -78.76
N ALA A 443 -2.17 16.72 -78.53
CA ALA A 443 -3.16 17.60 -79.15
C ALA A 443 -4.32 17.88 -78.17
N GLN A 444 -4.85 19.11 -78.21
CA GLN A 444 -6.19 19.53 -77.75
C GLN A 444 -7.15 19.53 -78.99
N PRO A 445 -8.49 19.84 -78.94
CA PRO A 445 -9.21 20.66 -77.94
C PRO A 445 -10.69 20.30 -77.60
N GLN A 446 -11.14 20.87 -76.45
CA GLN A 446 -12.38 21.67 -76.17
C GLN A 446 -13.76 21.12 -76.63
N THR A 447 -14.87 21.28 -75.89
CA THR A 447 -15.52 22.56 -75.51
C THR A 447 -16.59 22.42 -74.40
N THR A 448 -16.79 23.53 -73.69
CA THR A 448 -17.65 23.90 -72.54
C THR A 448 -19.14 24.24 -72.91
N PRO A 449 -19.94 25.02 -72.12
CA PRO A 449 -21.12 24.66 -71.28
C PRO A 449 -22.42 25.43 -71.75
N PRO A 450 -23.36 26.03 -70.96
CA PRO A 450 -23.90 25.86 -69.57
C PRO A 450 -25.47 25.94 -69.41
N ALA A 451 -25.96 25.81 -68.15
CA ALA A 451 -27.16 26.39 -67.47
C ALA A 451 -28.60 25.96 -67.94
N THR A 452 -29.71 25.92 -67.16
CA THR A 452 -30.30 26.71 -66.03
C THR A 452 -31.52 26.00 -65.37
N GLY A 453 -31.85 26.36 -64.10
CA GLY A 453 -33.23 26.53 -63.53
C GLY A 453 -33.97 25.27 -62.99
N GLU A 454 -34.84 25.27 -61.98
CA GLU A 454 -35.43 26.27 -61.06
C GLU A 454 -36.26 25.46 -59.98
N ALA A 455 -36.59 26.04 -58.82
CA ALA A 455 -37.32 25.43 -57.68
C ALA A 455 -38.86 25.34 -57.92
N PRO A 456 -39.75 24.78 -57.02
CA PRO A 456 -39.98 25.23 -55.63
C PRO A 456 -40.45 24.16 -54.59
N VAL A 457 -40.65 24.64 -53.34
CA VAL A 457 -41.09 24.06 -52.03
C VAL A 457 -42.65 24.18 -51.88
N PRO A 458 -43.42 23.82 -50.78
CA PRO A 458 -43.37 22.85 -49.63
C PRO A 458 -44.65 21.95 -49.47
N GLN A 459 -44.68 21.02 -48.49
CA GLN A 459 -45.63 20.99 -47.31
C GLN A 459 -45.79 19.60 -46.61
N SER A 460 -45.63 19.63 -45.26
CA SER A 460 -46.30 18.91 -44.15
C SER A 460 -46.77 17.44 -44.26
N GLN A 461 -46.33 16.59 -43.32
CA GLN A 461 -47.02 16.28 -42.05
C GLN A 461 -46.03 15.75 -41.01
#